data_AF-A0A4Y2EVW8-F1
#
_entry.id   AF-A0A4Y2EVW8-F1
#
_cell.length_a   1.000
_cell.length_b   1.000
_cell.length_c   1.000
_cell.angle_alpha   90.00
_cell.angle_beta   90.00
_cell.angle_gamma   90.00
#
_symmetry.space_group_name_H-M   'P 1'
#
loop_
_entity.id
_entity.type
_entity.pdbx_description
1 polymer ?
#
loop_
_entity_poly.entity_id
_entity_poly.type
_entity_poly.pdbx_seq_one_letter_code
_entity_poly.pdbx_strand_id
1 'polypeptide(L)'
;MFLADKSTGFRFSIDTGAEISVIPPRTIQERNCTASKLKLFAANGTTISTFGEKLLTLDLNLRREFRWPFIIASVSHPIIQMSSSSSDRGSKLRGPSQNSPRVASKRDVNITKLN
;
A
#
# COMPACT_ATOMS: atom_id res chain seq x y z
N MET A 1 -10.20 3.90 -7.99
CA MET A 1 -9.66 3.24 -9.20
C MET A 1 -9.10 1.90 -8.78
N PHE A 2 -9.21 0.85 -9.61
CA PHE A 2 -8.74 -0.49 -9.25
C PHE A 2 -7.84 -1.09 -10.33
N LEU A 3 -6.85 -1.90 -9.92
CA LEU A 3 -6.06 -2.77 -10.79
C LEU A 3 -6.43 -4.23 -10.54
N ALA A 4 -6.78 -4.96 -11.59
CA ALA A 4 -7.05 -6.39 -11.50
C ALA A 4 -5.80 -7.18 -11.90
N ASP A 5 -5.36 -8.07 -11.01
CA ASP A 5 -4.30 -9.03 -11.30
C ASP A 5 -4.94 -10.39 -11.62
N LYS A 6 -4.74 -10.86 -12.85
CA LYS A 6 -5.31 -12.14 -13.31
C LYS A 6 -4.67 -13.35 -12.64
N SER A 7 -3.41 -13.23 -12.24
CA SER A 7 -2.66 -14.36 -11.68
C SER A 7 -3.12 -14.70 -10.26
N THR A 8 -3.42 -13.68 -9.45
CA THR A 8 -3.85 -13.86 -8.06
C THR A 8 -5.35 -13.72 -7.85
N GLY A 9 -6.07 -13.13 -8.81
CA GLY A 9 -7.48 -12.77 -8.69
C GLY A 9 -7.73 -11.53 -7.84
N PHE A 10 -6.69 -10.85 -7.35
CA PHE A 10 -6.84 -9.64 -6.57
C PHE A 10 -7.32 -8.46 -7.42
N ARG A 11 -8.19 -7.64 -6.81
CA ARG A 11 -8.57 -6.32 -7.30
C ARG A 11 -8.04 -5.29 -6.32
N PHE A 12 -6.91 -4.68 -6.66
CA PHE A 12 -6.19 -3.73 -5.83
C PHE A 12 -6.82 -2.35 -5.91
N SER A 13 -7.10 -1.74 -4.76
CA SER A 13 -7.33 -0.29 -4.69
C SER A 13 -6.02 0.43 -4.99
N ILE A 14 -6.05 1.39 -5.91
CA ILE A 14 -4.91 2.28 -6.15
C ILE A 14 -4.97 3.42 -5.15
N ASP A 15 -3.95 3.52 -4.30
CA ASP A 15 -3.82 4.62 -3.34
C ASP A 15 -2.48 5.35 -3.54
N THR A 16 -2.57 6.61 -3.98
CA THR A 16 -1.40 7.50 -4.13
C THR A 16 -0.94 8.10 -2.80
N GLY A 17 -1.75 8.00 -1.75
CA GLY A 17 -1.41 8.44 -0.39
C GLY A 17 -0.84 7.32 0.49
N ALA A 18 -0.88 6.07 0.04
CA ALA A 18 -0.29 4.95 0.76
C ALA A 18 1.24 4.95 0.66
N GLU A 19 1.91 4.73 1.78
CA GLU A 19 3.38 4.60 1.80
C GLU A 19 3.87 3.22 1.40
N ILE A 20 2.98 2.23 1.41
CA ILE A 20 3.30 0.83 1.15
C ILE A 20 2.16 0.11 0.43
N SER A 21 2.49 -0.99 -0.24
CA SER A 21 1.50 -1.91 -0.82
C SER A 21 1.22 -3.08 0.12
N VAL A 22 -0.06 -3.44 0.29
CA VAL A 22 -0.50 -4.50 1.21
C VAL A 22 -1.45 -5.49 0.55
N ILE A 23 -1.38 -6.75 0.98
CA ILE A 23 -2.33 -7.80 0.60
C ILE A 23 -2.86 -8.54 1.83
N PRO A 24 -4.10 -9.04 1.79
CA PRO A 24 -4.58 -9.96 2.80
C PRO A 24 -3.85 -11.31 2.69
N PRO A 25 -3.66 -12.02 3.80
CA PRO A 25 -3.21 -13.41 3.77
C PRO A 25 -4.26 -14.29 3.08
N ARG A 26 -3.83 -15.11 2.12
CA ARG A 26 -4.66 -16.08 1.40
C ARG A 26 -4.62 -17.47 2.01
N THR A 27 -3.53 -17.82 2.70
CA THR A 27 -3.37 -19.13 3.33
C THR A 27 -3.13 -19.02 4.83
N ILE A 28 -3.41 -20.11 5.56
CA ILE A 28 -3.06 -20.23 6.99
C ILE A 28 -1.54 -20.12 7.16
N GLN A 29 -0.77 -20.68 6.23
CA GLN A 29 0.70 -20.59 6.25
C GLN A 29 1.18 -19.14 6.19
N GLU A 30 0.56 -18.32 5.34
CA GLU A 30 0.87 -16.89 5.28
C GLU A 30 0.52 -16.17 6.57
N ARG A 31 -0.57 -16.55 7.27
CA ARG A 31 -0.93 -15.99 8.59
C ARG A 31 0.03 -16.39 9.70
N ASN A 32 0.59 -17.60 9.61
CA ASN A 32 1.50 -18.13 10.63
C ASN A 32 2.95 -17.69 10.41
N CYS A 33 3.24 -16.92 9.36
CA CYS A 33 4.57 -16.38 9.11
C CYS A 33 4.81 -15.13 9.97
N THR A 34 5.47 -15.30 11.10
CA THR A 34 5.65 -14.23 12.12
C THR A 34 6.96 -13.46 11.94
N ALA A 35 7.41 -13.23 10.71
CA ALA A 35 8.78 -12.77 10.45
C ALA A 35 8.95 -11.24 10.34
N SER A 36 7.88 -10.45 10.25
CA SER A 36 8.00 -9.00 10.06
C SER A 36 7.99 -8.23 11.37
N LYS A 37 9.02 -7.41 11.59
CA LYS A 37 9.07 -6.41 12.67
C LYS A 37 8.25 -5.15 12.35
N LEU A 38 7.66 -5.07 11.16
CA LEU A 38 6.95 -3.88 10.71
C LEU A 38 5.60 -3.76 11.41
N LYS A 39 5.32 -2.59 12.00
CA LYS A 39 4.00 -2.25 12.50
C LYS A 39 3.35 -1.28 11.53
N LEU A 40 2.13 -1.61 11.13
CA LEU A 40 1.31 -0.78 10.27
C LEU A 40 0.19 -0.16 11.08
N PHE A 41 -0.16 1.08 10.78
CA PHE A 41 -1.26 1.78 11.41
C PHE A 41 -2.24 2.25 10.36
N ALA A 42 -3.52 2.04 10.62
CA ALA A 42 -4.59 2.66 9.85
C ALA A 42 -4.71 4.15 10.23
N ALA A 43 -5.35 4.93 9.36
CA ALA A 43 -5.61 6.36 9.57
C ALA A 43 -6.34 6.69 10.90
N ASN A 44 -7.08 5.73 11.46
CA ASN A 44 -7.77 5.86 12.74
C ASN A 44 -6.88 5.51 13.96
N GLY A 45 -5.59 5.25 13.75
CA GLY A 45 -4.63 4.89 14.79
C GLY A 45 -4.64 3.43 15.22
N THR A 46 -5.49 2.56 14.65
CA THR A 46 -5.48 1.14 15.01
C THR A 46 -4.30 0.41 14.38
N THR A 47 -3.65 -0.45 15.16
CA THR A 47 -2.59 -1.33 14.67
C THR A 47 -3.13 -2.38 13.72
N ILE A 48 -2.48 -2.53 12.57
CA ILE A 48 -2.75 -3.59 11.60
C ILE A 48 -1.68 -4.66 11.77
N SER A 49 -2.11 -5.89 12.09
CA SER A 49 -1.20 -7.04 12.17
C SER A 49 -0.58 -7.36 10.82
N THR A 50 0.73 -7.61 10.81
CA THR A 50 1.48 -8.03 9.62
C THR A 50 1.98 -9.45 9.76
N PHE A 51 2.07 -10.16 8.64
CA PHE A 51 2.42 -11.58 8.57
C PHE A 51 3.58 -11.85 7.61
N GLY A 52 4.42 -10.85 7.35
CA GLY A 52 5.57 -10.98 6.45
C GLY A 52 5.45 -10.17 5.17
N GLU A 53 6.38 -10.45 4.27
CA GLU A 53 6.49 -9.77 2.97
C GLU A 53 6.38 -10.82 1.85
N LYS A 54 5.82 -10.42 0.72
CA LYS A 54 5.66 -11.27 -0.45
C LYS A 54 5.93 -10.48 -1.73
N LEU A 55 6.85 -10.95 -2.53
CA LEU A 55 7.05 -10.46 -3.89
C LEU A 55 6.04 -11.13 -4.82
N LEU A 56 5.14 -10.35 -5.43
CA LEU A 56 4.19 -10.85 -6.43
C LEU A 56 4.60 -10.37 -7.82
N THR A 57 4.44 -11.24 -8.82
CA THR A 57 4.45 -10.84 -10.22
C THR A 57 3.01 -10.57 -10.63
N LEU A 58 2.67 -9.29 -10.83
CA LEU A 58 1.31 -8.88 -11.20
C LEU A 58 1.07 -9.10 -12.70
N ASP A 59 0.01 -9.84 -13.03
CA ASP A 59 -0.49 -9.98 -14.39
C ASP A 59 -1.58 -8.94 -14.66
N LEU A 60 -1.13 -7.79 -15.19
CA LEU A 60 -1.98 -6.67 -15.58
C LEU A 60 -2.40 -6.72 -17.06
N ASN A 61 -2.18 -7.84 -17.78
CA ASN A 61 -2.32 -7.95 -19.25
C ASN A 61 -1.48 -6.96 -20.06
N LEU A 62 -0.35 -6.57 -19.51
CA LEU A 62 0.61 -5.73 -20.19
C LEU A 62 1.78 -6.62 -20.66
N ARG A 63 2.50 -6.19 -21.70
CA ARG A 63 3.63 -6.96 -22.27
C ARG A 63 4.88 -6.98 -21.38
N ARG A 64 4.74 -6.69 -20.08
CA ARG A 64 5.82 -6.58 -19.11
C ARG A 64 5.42 -7.26 -17.81
N GLU A 65 6.38 -7.96 -17.20
CA GLU A 65 6.24 -8.44 -15.83
C GLU A 65 6.38 -7.29 -14.82
N PHE A 66 5.44 -7.19 -13.88
CA PHE A 66 5.49 -6.24 -12.77
C PHE A 66 5.75 -6.99 -11.47
N ARG A 67 7.02 -7.07 -11.07
CA ARG A 67 7.39 -7.64 -9.76
C ARG A 67 7.25 -6.55 -8.71
N TRP A 68 6.37 -6.77 -7.74
CA TRP A 68 5.99 -5.77 -6.76
C TRP A 68 6.01 -6.34 -5.33
N PRO A 69 6.75 -5.72 -4.39
CA PRO A 69 6.79 -6.16 -3.01
C PRO A 69 5.50 -5.76 -2.27
N PHE A 70 4.92 -6.70 -1.54
CA PHE A 70 3.75 -6.47 -0.71
C PHE A 70 4.03 -6.88 0.73
N ILE A 71 3.43 -6.14 1.67
CA ILE A 71 3.31 -6.59 3.05
C ILE A 71 2.03 -7.41 3.17
N ILE A 72 2.13 -8.61 3.74
CA ILE A 72 0.96 -9.40 4.11
C ILE A 72 0.42 -8.81 5.40
N ALA A 73 -0.81 -8.30 5.38
CA ALA A 73 -1.40 -7.59 6.50
C ALA A 73 -2.86 -7.96 6.70
N SER A 74 -3.37 -7.77 7.91
CA SER A 74 -4.78 -8.00 8.25
C SER A 74 -5.66 -6.86 7.72
N VAL A 75 -5.80 -6.77 6.39
CA VAL A 75 -6.65 -5.82 5.67
C VAL A 75 -7.77 -6.53 4.92
N SER A 76 -8.91 -5.87 4.73
CA SER A 76 -10.04 -6.47 3.99
C SER A 76 -9.86 -6.44 2.47
N HIS A 77 -9.18 -5.42 1.96
CA HIS A 77 -8.96 -5.22 0.52
C HIS A 77 -7.47 -4.95 0.28
N PRO A 78 -6.89 -5.52 -0.79
CA PRO A 78 -5.49 -5.26 -1.14
C PRO A 78 -5.33 -3.85 -1.69
N ILE A 79 -4.20 -3.22 -1.35
CA ILE A 79 -3.88 -1.84 -1.75
C ILE A 79 -2.54 -1.87 -2.46
N ILE A 80 -2.45 -1.17 -3.59
CA ILE A 80 -1.19 -0.89 -4.26
C ILE A 80 -0.85 0.58 -4.07
N GLN A 81 0.34 0.82 -3.56
CA GLN A 81 0.93 2.15 -3.53
C GLN A 81 1.26 2.55 -4.97
N MET A 82 0.85 3.76 -5.34
CA MET A 82 1.32 4.37 -6.57
C MET A 82 2.06 5.65 -6.18
N SER A 83 3.40 5.58 -6.15
CA SER A 83 4.18 6.81 -6.05
C SER A 83 3.99 7.59 -7.35
N SER A 84 3.37 8.76 -7.26
CA SER A 84 3.57 9.78 -8.28
C SER A 84 5.01 10.25 -8.15
N SER A 85 5.96 9.59 -8.81
CA SER A 85 7.23 10.25 -9.08
C SER A 85 6.90 11.42 -10.01
N SER A 86 6.59 12.59 -9.44
CA SER A 86 6.55 13.80 -10.22
C SER A 86 7.94 13.96 -10.81
N SER A 87 7.96 14.15 -12.12
CA SER A 87 9.15 14.46 -12.88
C SER A 87 9.60 15.88 -12.52
N ASP A 88 10.24 16.07 -11.37
CA ASP A 88 10.76 17.39 -10.97
C ASP A 88 12.28 17.33 -10.78
N ARG A 89 13.01 17.30 -11.91
CA ARG A 89 14.34 17.91 -11.93
C ARG A 89 14.15 19.43 -11.82
N GLY A 90 14.30 19.93 -10.60
CA GLY A 90 14.76 21.29 -10.33
C GLY A 90 13.68 22.34 -10.13
N SER A 91 13.44 22.72 -8.88
CA SER A 91 13.77 24.09 -8.42
C SER A 91 13.55 24.20 -6.91
N LYS A 92 14.58 24.73 -6.26
CA LYS A 92 14.70 25.01 -4.83
C LYS A 92 13.97 26.32 -4.54
N LEU A 93 12.85 26.30 -3.81
CA LEU A 93 12.28 27.51 -3.20
C LEU A 93 11.77 27.21 -1.78
N ARG A 94 12.11 28.13 -0.87
CA ARG A 94 11.91 28.11 0.58
C ARG A 94 10.65 28.90 0.95
N GLY A 95 9.84 28.44 1.92
CA GLY A 95 8.80 29.24 2.60
C GLY A 95 7.85 28.40 3.47
N PRO A 96 7.40 28.86 4.66
CA PRO A 96 6.90 27.99 5.74
C PRO A 96 5.38 27.75 5.76
N SER A 97 5.00 26.66 6.46
CA SER A 97 3.75 26.34 7.19
C SER A 97 2.44 26.98 6.73
N GLN A 98 1.42 26.18 6.40
CA GLN A 98 0.06 26.34 6.94
C GLN A 98 -0.72 25.01 7.00
N ASN A 99 -1.13 24.66 8.22
CA ASN A 99 -2.31 23.84 8.51
C ASN A 99 -3.52 24.41 7.74
N SER A 100 -4.28 23.56 7.05
CA SER A 100 -5.66 23.85 6.66
C SER A 100 -6.44 22.54 6.50
N PRO A 101 -7.60 22.38 7.18
CA PRO A 101 -8.31 21.12 7.27
C PRO A 101 -9.12 20.93 5.98
N ARG A 102 -8.75 19.95 5.16
CA ARG A 102 -9.52 19.61 3.95
C ARG A 102 -10.38 18.39 4.25
N VAL A 103 -11.64 18.70 4.56
CA VAL A 103 -12.86 17.89 4.48
C VAL A 103 -12.60 16.50 3.86
N ALA A 104 -12.54 15.48 4.71
CA ALA A 104 -12.38 14.10 4.30
C ALA A 104 -13.75 13.46 4.09
N SER A 105 -14.18 13.37 2.83
CA SER A 105 -15.01 12.24 2.41
C SER A 105 -14.07 11.19 1.85
N LYS A 106 -13.45 10.39 2.73
CA LYS A 106 -12.59 9.27 2.32
C LYS A 106 -12.81 8.09 3.24
N ARG A 107 -13.64 7.14 2.79
CA ARG A 107 -13.69 5.78 3.32
C ARG A 107 -12.52 5.00 2.70
N ASP A 108 -11.28 5.36 3.00
CA ASP A 108 -10.10 4.62 2.53
C ASP A 108 -8.99 4.70 3.58
N VAL A 109 -8.38 3.54 3.85
CA VAL A 109 -7.40 3.33 4.92
C VAL A 109 -6.04 3.87 4.47
N ASN A 110 -5.62 5.03 4.97
CA ASN A 110 -4.22 5.46 4.82
C ASN A 110 -3.35 4.59 5.74
N ILE A 111 -2.33 3.92 5.20
CA ILE A 111 -1.44 3.02 5.93
C ILE A 111 -0.03 3.63 5.97
N THR A 112 0.45 3.89 7.19
CA THR A 112 1.81 4.42 7.46
C THR A 112 2.68 3.37 8.13
N LYS A 113 3.99 3.42 7.83
CA LYS A 113 5.00 2.53 8.42
C LYS A 113 5.75 3.26 9.53
N LEU A 114 5.84 2.67 10.73
CA LEU A 114 6.72 3.17 11.79
C LEU A 114 7.93 2.23 11.96
N ASN A 115 9.12 2.83 12.00
CA ASN A 115 10.42 2.16 12.19
C ASN A 115 10.82 2.02 13.66
#